data_AF-A0A7V0MI08-F1
#
_entry.id   AF-A0A7V0MI08-F1
#
_cell.length_a   1.000
_cell.length_b   1.000
_cell.length_c   1.000
_cell.angle_alpha   90.00
_cell.angle_beta   90.00
_cell.angle_gamma   90.00
#
_symmetry.space_group_name_H-M   'P 1'
#
loop_
_entity.id
_entity.type
_entity.pdbx_description
1 polymer ?
#
loop_
_entity_poly.entity_id
_entity_poly.type
_entity_poly.pdbx_seq_one_letter_code
_entity_poly.pdbx_strand_id
1 'polypeptide(L)' 'ASEGIYLTGGGAHLPGWQRIIKDRFGVEVKIPHEPELCIIKGLQKILENYDKYQEILEKAKSCVP' A
#
# COMPACT_ATOMS: atom_id res chain seq x y z
N ALA A 1 18.69 1.07 3.71
CA ALA A 1 18.08 -0.25 3.48
C ALA A 1 17.10 -0.09 2.33
N SER A 2 17.30 -0.78 1.20
CA SER A 2 16.32 -0.73 0.11
C SER A 2 15.05 -1.42 0.60
N GLU A 3 14.02 -0.63 0.88
CA GLU A 3 12.73 -1.15 1.29
C GLU A 3 12.19 -2.02 0.14
N GLY A 4 11.96 -3.30 0.42
CA GLY A 4 11.44 -4.25 -0.56
C GLY A 4 9.98 -3.96 -0.93
N ILE A 5 9.25 -4.98 -1.37
CA ILE A 5 7.85 -4.83 -1.76
C ILE A 5 6.94 -5.13 -0.56
N TYR A 6 5.92 -4.30 -0.33
CA TYR A 6 4.79 -4.64 0.53
C TYR A 6 3.61 -5.09 -0.33
N LEU A 7 3.18 -6.34 -0.17
CA LEU A 7 2.00 -6.89 -0.85
C LEU A 7 0.78 -6.70 0.05
N THR A 8 -0.17 -5.88 -0.40
CA THR A 8 -1.37 -5.46 0.35
C THR A 8 -2.65 -5.79 -0.42
N GLY A 9 -3.81 -5.59 0.20
CA GLY A 9 -5.14 -5.89 -0.35
C GLY A 9 -5.49 -7.37 -0.22
N GLY A 10 -6.72 -7.73 -0.62
CA GLY A 10 -7.18 -9.12 -0.55
C GLY A 10 -6.33 -10.12 -1.35
N GLY A 11 -5.69 -9.65 -2.43
CA GLY A 11 -4.77 -10.46 -3.25
C GLY A 11 -3.51 -10.91 -2.52
N ALA A 12 -3.16 -10.29 -1.38
CA ALA A 12 -2.01 -10.71 -0.57
C ALA A 12 -2.17 -12.11 0.02
N HIS A 13 -3.42 -12.57 0.20
CA HIS A 13 -3.73 -13.91 0.73
C HIS A 13 -3.65 -15.02 -0.31
N LEU A 14 -3.44 -14.69 -1.59
CA LEU A 14 -3.33 -15.70 -2.63
C LEU A 14 -2.08 -16.57 -2.39
N PRO A 15 -2.24 -17.90 -2.28
CA PRO A 15 -1.12 -18.79 -1.97
C PRO A 15 0.03 -18.66 -2.96
N GLY A 16 1.25 -18.52 -2.44
CA GLY A 16 2.48 -18.49 -3.23
C GLY A 16 2.82 -17.15 -3.91
N TRP A 17 1.95 -16.13 -3.84
CA TRP A 17 2.21 -14.83 -4.48
C TRP A 17 3.43 -14.11 -3.92
N GLN A 18 3.59 -14.09 -2.59
CA GLN A 18 4.78 -13.52 -1.95
C GLN A 18 6.06 -14.15 -2.52
N ARG A 19 6.08 -15.49 -2.67
CA ARG A 19 7.23 -16.23 -3.21
C ARG A 19 7.46 -15.87 -4.69
N ILE A 20 6.42 -15.91 -5.52
CA ILE A 20 6.52 -15.62 -6.96
C ILE A 20 7.07 -14.20 -7.20
N ILE A 21 6.61 -13.21 -6.44
CA ILE A 21 7.10 -11.82 -6.56
C ILE A 21 8.56 -11.76 -6.10
N LYS A 22 8.90 -12.39 -4.96
CA LYS A 22 10.27 -12.43 -4.45
C LYS A 22 11.25 -13.04 -5.44
N ASP A 23 10.89 -14.20 -6.01
CA ASP A 23 11.73 -14.92 -6.98
C ASP A 23 11.89 -14.13 -8.28
N ARG A 24 10.83 -13.44 -8.73
CA ARG A 24 10.84 -12.66 -9.98
C ARG A 24 11.67 -11.38 -9.88
N PHE A 25 11.59 -10.66 -8.77
CA PHE A 25 12.21 -9.34 -8.62
C PHE A 25 13.51 -9.36 -7.82
N GLY A 26 13.84 -10.45 -7.14
CA GLY A 26 15.07 -10.58 -6.35
C GLY A 26 15.10 -9.67 -5.12
N VAL A 27 13.96 -9.18 -4.66
CA VAL A 27 13.81 -8.28 -3.49
C VAL A 27 12.91 -8.90 -2.44
N GLU A 28 13.09 -8.50 -1.18
CA GLU A 28 12.25 -8.98 -0.08
C GLU A 28 10.79 -8.55 -0.30
N VAL A 29 9.85 -9.45 -0.03
CA VAL A 29 8.41 -9.18 -0.13
C VAL A 29 7.76 -9.44 1.21
N LYS A 30 7.10 -8.42 1.77
CA LYS A 30 6.45 -8.47 3.08
C LYS A 30 4.93 -8.37 2.91
N ILE A 31 4.20 -9.17 3.68
CA ILE A 31 2.75 -9.02 3.84
C ILE A 31 2.53 -8.35 5.21
N PRO A 32 1.85 -7.19 5.28
CA PRO A 32 1.50 -6.55 6.56
C PRO A 32 0.46 -7.37 7.32
N HIS A 33 0.25 -7.08 8.61
CA HIS A 33 -0.66 -7.83 9.49
C HIS A 33 -2.12 -7.89 8.99
N GLU A 34 -2.64 -6.78 8.46
CA GLU A 34 -4.01 -6.66 7.92
C GLU A 34 -3.95 -6.05 6.51
N PRO A 35 -3.54 -6.82 5.48
CA PRO A 35 -3.31 -6.30 4.13
C PRO A 35 -4.59 -5.75 3.50
N GLU A 36 -5.76 -6.31 3.80
CA GLU A 36 -7.05 -5.81 3.33
C GLU A 36 -7.43 -4.45 3.93
N LEU A 37 -6.91 -4.08 5.11
CA LEU A 37 -7.26 -2.83 5.78
C LEU A 37 -6.28 -1.68 5.51
N CYS A 38 -5.17 -1.92 4.81
CA CYS A 38 -4.17 -0.88 4.58
C CYS A 38 -4.74 0.37 3.88
N ILE A 39 -5.72 0.20 2.98
CA ILE A 39 -6.36 1.33 2.29
C ILE A 39 -7.14 2.19 3.29
N ILE A 40 -8.05 1.59 4.08
CA ILE A 40 -8.90 2.34 5.00
C ILE A 40 -8.09 2.94 6.16
N LYS A 41 -7.08 2.22 6.66
CA LYS A 41 -6.16 2.74 7.69
C LYS A 41 -5.29 3.88 7.15
N GLY A 42 -4.87 3.79 5.89
CA GLY A 42 -4.17 4.88 5.20
C GLY A 42 -5.05 6.12 5.05
N LEU A 43 -6.32 5.93 4.66
CA LEU A 43 -7.29 7.01 4.58
C LEU A 43 -7.54 7.65 5.95
N GLN A 44 -7.76 6.84 7.00
CA GLN A 44 -7.90 7.34 8.37
C GLN A 44 -6.72 8.23 8.77
N LYS A 45 -5.48 7.78 8.52
CA LYS A 45 -4.27 8.56 8.80
C LYS A 45 -4.24 9.89 8.07
N ILE A 46 -4.70 9.94 6.82
CA ILE A 46 -4.79 11.17 6.04
C ILE A 46 -5.83 12.11 6.67
N LEU A 47 -7.01 11.61 7.02
CA LEU A 47 -8.06 12.41 7.65
C LEU A 47 -7.63 12.99 9.01
N GLU A 48 -6.91 12.21 9.83
CA GLU A 48 -6.36 12.64 11.12
C GLU A 48 -5.22 13.68 10.98
N ASN A 49 -4.59 13.77 9.80
CA ASN A 49 -3.45 14.63 9.53
C ASN A 49 -3.68 15.47 8.25
N TYR A 50 -4.90 16.00 8.08
CA TYR A 50 -5.34 16.59 6.81
C TYR A 50 -4.35 17.63 6.25
N ASP A 51 -3.90 18.57 7.10
CA ASP A 51 -2.97 19.64 6.71
C ASP A 51 -1.66 19.12 6.14
N LYS A 52 -1.15 18.01 6.67
CA LYS A 52 0.09 17.37 6.20
C LYS A 52 -0.05 16.80 4.79
N TYR A 53 -1.26 16.39 4.40
CA TYR A 53 -1.52 15.68 3.15
C TYR A 53 -2.26 16.54 2.11
N GLN A 54 -2.46 17.84 2.36
CA GLN A 54 -3.19 18.76 1.48
C GLN A 54 -2.73 18.69 0.02
N GLU A 55 -1.42 18.73 -0.24
CA GLU A 55 -0.89 18.72 -1.62
C GLU A 55 -1.31 17.45 -2.39
N ILE A 56 -1.28 16.29 -1.73
CA ILE A 56 -1.69 15.02 -2.33
C ILE A 56 -3.20 15.01 -2.60
N LEU A 57 -3.98 15.56 -1.67
CA LEU A 57 -5.44 15.64 -1.80
C LEU A 57 -5.88 16.58 -2.92
N GLU A 58 -5.23 17.73 -3.09
CA GLU A 58 -5.52 18.65 -4.21
C GLU A 58 -5.19 18.02 -5.57
N LYS A 59 -4.06 17.30 -5.68
CA LYS A 59 -3.73 16.53 -6.88
C LYS A 59 -4.78 15.46 -7.16
N ALA A 60 -5.23 14.73 -6.14
CA ALA A 60 -6.24 13.69 -6.31
C ALA A 60 -7.57 14.24 -6.85
N LYS A 61 -8.01 15.41 -6.37
CA LYS A 61 -9.23 16.08 -6.87
C LYS A 61 -9.17 16.38 -8.38
N SER A 62 -7.98 16.72 -8.89
CA SER A 62 -7.78 17.02 -10.31
C SER A 62 -7.81 15.79 -11.23
N CYS A 63 -7.70 14.59 -10.68
CA CYS A 63 -7.70 13.32 -11.42
C CYS A 63 -9.09 12.68 -11.51
N VAL A 64 -10.09 13.24 -10.82
CA VAL A 64 -11.48 12.78 -10.91
C VAL A 64 -12.14 13.54 -12.07
N PRO A 65 -12.65 12.84 -13.11
CA PRO A 65 -13.34 13.47 -14.23
C PRO A 65 -14.65 14.16 -13.81
#